data_AF-A0A2U3H2A9-F1
#
_entry.id   AF-A0A2U3H2A9-F1
#
_cell.length_a   1.000
_cell.length_b   1.000
_cell.length_c   1.000
_cell.angle_alpha   90.00
_cell.angle_beta   90.00
_cell.angle_gamma   90.00
#
_symmetry.space_group_name_H-M   'P 1'
#
loop_
_entity.id
_entity.type
_entity.pdbx_description
1 polymer ?
#
loop_
_entity_poly.entity_id
_entity_poly.type
_entity_poly.pdbx_seq_one_letter_code
_entity_poly.pdbx_strand_id
1 'polypeptide(L)'
;MCRAKRGEPTAATSHPMTVNETVIALIRPKPDLDLVAGEPADAVAAARAATEAPVGIGSLASYATEVALSVKGTWKNPAIGSARADGVLTAPEAGVPLLFIEVDNCTEEAALLAAKFDKYARFFQRQERDTDGIEKPLWRTRWSAPPSEEYERVHPPVLLVFHQTGQRSAKNQTARAADLTRHHRQGRWHREGGYHSYDRCIPIVATTLELLREHGPAGPAFWRFGRDHRQPLLDAIGNPRRDAYLARRRQVARQEQRRRAEREAAQREARRPVCKDCGRKFTDDRWKAVESSGWSQPRESHPHLCEDCRSRAVAAQAQAEADEREHQEKERRRQEAEEPDAARKAGGWLSRFRT
;
A
#
# COMPACT_ATOMS: atom_id res chain seq x y z
N MET A 1 -17.53 65.68 -12.71
CA MET A 1 -18.11 64.40 -12.23
C MET A 1 -17.93 63.33 -13.30
N CYS A 2 -16.82 62.60 -13.27
CA CYS A 2 -16.61 61.45 -14.15
C CYS A 2 -17.19 60.21 -13.47
N ARG A 3 -18.33 59.72 -13.97
CA ARG A 3 -18.86 58.40 -13.61
C ARG A 3 -17.95 57.34 -14.23
N ALA A 4 -17.14 56.69 -13.39
CA ALA A 4 -16.46 55.46 -13.77
C ALA A 4 -17.53 54.40 -14.10
N LYS A 5 -17.55 53.93 -15.35
CA LYS A 5 -18.30 52.72 -15.74
C LYS A 5 -17.64 51.54 -15.01
N ARG A 6 -18.39 50.87 -14.14
CA ARG A 6 -18.05 49.53 -13.63
C ARG A 6 -17.94 48.61 -14.85
N GLY A 7 -16.71 48.18 -15.16
CA GLY A 7 -16.47 47.19 -16.21
C GLY A 7 -16.99 45.83 -15.75
N GLU A 8 -17.76 45.16 -16.61
CA GLU A 8 -18.04 43.73 -16.46
C GLU A 8 -16.71 42.95 -16.44
N PRO A 9 -16.58 41.97 -15.54
CA PRO A 9 -15.40 41.11 -15.54
C PRO A 9 -15.36 40.34 -16.87
N THR A 10 -14.25 40.47 -17.59
CA THR A 10 -14.02 39.75 -18.84
C THR A 10 -13.95 38.24 -18.57
N ALA A 11 -14.30 37.42 -19.57
CA ALA A 11 -14.32 35.96 -19.44
C ALA A 11 -12.96 35.34 -19.01
N ALA A 12 -11.86 36.06 -19.15
CA ALA A 12 -10.54 35.64 -18.69
C ALA A 12 -10.37 35.77 -17.16
N THR A 13 -11.00 36.76 -16.51
CA THR A 13 -10.94 36.95 -15.06
C THR A 13 -11.89 36.00 -14.32
N SER A 14 -12.92 35.49 -15.00
CA SER A 14 -13.91 34.59 -14.40
C SER A 14 -13.38 33.16 -14.22
N HIS A 15 -12.49 32.67 -15.09
CA HIS A 15 -12.03 31.28 -15.03
C HIS A 15 -11.20 30.95 -13.77
N PRO A 16 -10.16 31.73 -13.38
CA PRO A 16 -9.46 31.49 -12.11
C PRO A 16 -10.39 31.53 -10.89
N MET A 17 -11.41 32.39 -10.91
CA MET A 17 -12.43 32.42 -9.86
C MET A 17 -13.25 31.13 -9.83
N THR A 18 -13.66 30.60 -10.98
CA THR A 18 -14.38 29.31 -11.05
C THR A 18 -13.52 28.14 -10.56
N VAL A 19 -12.21 28.16 -10.80
CA VAL A 19 -11.27 27.18 -10.23
C VAL A 19 -11.26 27.28 -8.70
N ASN A 20 -11.16 28.48 -8.14
CA ASN A 20 -11.21 28.69 -6.69
C ASN A 20 -12.55 28.22 -6.09
N GLU A 21 -13.67 28.57 -6.72
CA GLU A 21 -15.01 28.11 -6.29
C GLU A 21 -15.14 26.59 -6.34
N THR A 22 -14.54 25.94 -7.33
CA THR A 22 -14.49 24.48 -7.43
C THR A 22 -13.72 23.87 -6.26
N VAL A 23 -12.55 24.43 -5.95
CA VAL A 23 -11.73 23.99 -4.80
C VAL A 23 -12.48 24.18 -3.48
N ILE A 24 -13.12 25.33 -3.27
CA ILE A 24 -13.93 25.61 -2.08
C ILE A 24 -15.11 24.63 -1.97
N ALA A 25 -15.80 24.34 -3.08
CA ALA A 25 -16.93 23.41 -3.09
C ALA A 25 -16.49 21.95 -2.83
N LEU A 26 -15.26 21.57 -3.17
CA LEU A 26 -14.68 20.28 -2.81
C LEU A 26 -14.26 20.24 -1.33
N ILE A 27 -13.61 21.28 -0.80
CA ILE A 27 -13.14 21.34 0.59
C ILE A 27 -14.30 21.46 1.59
N ARG A 28 -15.36 22.21 1.22
CA ARG A 28 -16.48 22.58 2.10
C ARG A 28 -16.00 23.11 3.46
N PRO A 29 -15.26 24.23 3.48
CA PRO A 29 -14.72 24.77 4.73
C PRO A 29 -15.87 25.06 5.70
N LYS A 30 -15.66 24.70 6.97
CA LYS A 30 -16.63 24.92 8.03
C LYS A 30 -16.50 26.38 8.49
N PRO A 31 -17.56 27.20 8.35
CA PRO A 31 -17.50 28.57 8.81
C PRO A 31 -17.42 28.62 10.33
N ASP A 32 -16.67 29.60 10.84
CA ASP A 32 -16.72 29.95 12.26
C ASP A 32 -18.03 30.69 12.53
N LEU A 33 -18.90 30.11 13.36
CA LEU A 33 -20.23 30.66 13.64
C LEU A 33 -20.16 31.95 14.48
N ASP A 34 -19.05 32.17 15.21
CA ASP A 34 -18.86 33.38 15.99
C ASP A 34 -18.56 34.58 15.10
N LEU A 35 -17.90 34.36 13.95
CA LEU A 35 -17.58 35.41 12.97
C LEU A 35 -18.79 35.88 12.16
N VAL A 36 -19.87 35.10 12.12
CA VAL A 36 -21.12 35.48 11.46
C VAL A 36 -22.18 35.98 12.45
N ALA A 37 -21.83 36.13 13.73
CA ALA A 37 -22.71 36.69 14.73
C ALA A 37 -22.98 38.19 14.43
N GLY A 38 -24.18 38.49 13.94
CA GLY A 38 -24.59 39.85 13.54
C GLY A 38 -24.81 40.02 12.04
N GLU A 39 -24.50 38.99 11.24
CA GLU A 39 -24.85 38.96 9.82
C GLU A 39 -26.37 38.73 9.63
N PRO A 40 -26.90 39.03 8.44
CA PRO A 40 -28.29 38.73 8.07
C PRO A 40 -28.70 37.28 8.37
N ALA A 41 -29.96 37.08 8.75
CA ALA A 41 -30.46 35.78 9.21
C ALA A 41 -30.28 34.64 8.18
N ASP A 42 -30.37 34.97 6.89
CA ASP A 42 -30.09 34.07 5.78
C ASP A 42 -28.60 33.68 5.71
N ALA A 43 -27.67 34.61 5.93
CA ALA A 43 -26.24 34.33 6.01
C ALA A 43 -25.90 33.43 7.22
N VAL A 44 -26.49 33.70 8.38
CA VAL A 44 -26.33 32.86 9.58
C VAL A 44 -26.91 31.46 9.35
N ALA A 45 -28.09 31.35 8.73
CA ALA A 45 -28.70 30.07 8.39
C ALA A 45 -27.84 29.27 7.40
N ALA A 46 -27.30 29.93 6.37
CA ALA A 46 -26.37 29.33 5.42
C ALA A 46 -25.08 28.83 6.09
N ALA A 47 -24.52 29.61 7.02
CA ALA A 47 -23.33 29.20 7.78
C ALA A 47 -23.60 27.97 8.65
N ARG A 48 -24.75 27.93 9.35
CA ARG A 48 -25.17 26.75 10.13
C ARG A 48 -25.34 25.51 9.25
N ALA A 49 -26.02 25.65 8.12
CA ALA A 49 -26.18 24.56 7.14
C ALA A 49 -24.83 24.06 6.62
N ALA A 50 -23.87 24.95 6.37
CA ALA A 50 -22.51 24.58 5.97
C ALA A 50 -21.77 23.81 7.08
N THR A 51 -21.98 24.16 8.36
CA THR A 51 -21.44 23.44 9.51
C THR A 51 -22.00 22.02 9.63
N GLU A 52 -23.29 21.82 9.34
CA GLU A 52 -23.95 20.51 9.38
C GLU A 52 -23.70 19.62 8.16
N ALA A 53 -23.31 20.21 7.02
CA ALA A 53 -23.06 19.48 5.79
C ALA A 53 -21.97 18.39 5.95
N PRO A 54 -21.96 17.32 5.14
CA PRO A 54 -20.85 16.37 5.12
C PRO A 54 -19.50 17.06 4.92
N VAL A 55 -18.45 16.53 5.57
CA VAL A 55 -17.09 17.03 5.39
C VAL A 55 -16.69 16.95 3.92
N GLY A 56 -15.98 17.98 3.44
CA GLY A 56 -15.41 17.94 2.10
C GLY A 56 -14.11 17.12 2.05
N ILE A 57 -13.31 17.38 1.03
CA ILE A 57 -12.11 16.61 0.72
C ILE A 57 -10.87 17.50 0.78
N GLY A 58 -9.93 17.09 1.63
CA GLY A 58 -8.64 17.74 1.80
C GLY A 58 -8.74 19.11 2.45
N SER A 59 -7.62 19.83 2.45
CA SER A 59 -7.50 21.22 2.87
C SER A 59 -7.00 22.07 1.71
N LEU A 60 -6.92 23.39 1.86
CA LEU A 60 -6.33 24.25 0.81
C LEU A 60 -4.90 23.81 0.42
N ALA A 61 -4.11 23.32 1.38
CA ALA A 61 -2.75 22.82 1.12
C ALA A 61 -2.72 21.52 0.31
N SER A 62 -3.86 20.80 0.22
CA SER A 62 -4.00 19.58 -0.57
C SER A 62 -4.18 19.87 -2.08
N TYR A 63 -4.37 21.14 -2.47
CA TYR A 63 -4.60 21.54 -3.85
C TYR A 63 -3.43 22.36 -4.40
N ALA A 64 -3.05 22.08 -5.63
CA ALA A 64 -2.17 22.92 -6.44
C ALA A 64 -2.90 23.32 -7.72
N THR A 65 -2.85 24.59 -8.10
CA THR A 65 -3.46 25.11 -9.33
C THR A 65 -2.41 25.28 -10.44
N GLU A 66 -2.87 25.36 -11.69
CA GLU A 66 -2.02 25.66 -12.86
C GLU A 66 -0.83 24.69 -13.04
N VAL A 67 -1.04 23.39 -12.81
CA VAL A 67 0.03 22.40 -12.76
C VAL A 67 0.44 21.94 -14.16
N ALA A 68 1.67 22.24 -14.56
CA ALA A 68 2.23 21.79 -15.83
C ALA A 68 2.44 20.26 -15.87
N LEU A 69 1.95 19.61 -16.92
CA LEU A 69 1.99 18.17 -17.17
C LEU A 69 2.96 17.89 -18.33
N SER A 70 4.24 17.84 -17.99
CA SER A 70 5.34 17.79 -18.95
C SER A 70 5.34 16.48 -19.75
N VAL A 71 5.07 16.55 -21.06
CA VAL A 71 5.18 15.38 -21.97
C VAL A 71 6.59 15.20 -22.53
N LYS A 72 7.39 16.27 -22.53
CA LYS A 72 8.83 16.31 -22.83
C LYS A 72 9.46 17.47 -22.04
N GLY A 73 10.78 17.43 -21.83
CA GLY A 73 11.48 18.41 -20.99
C GLY A 73 11.34 18.10 -19.49
N THR A 74 11.67 19.05 -18.62
CA THR A 74 11.62 18.84 -17.15
C THR A 74 10.29 19.34 -16.59
N TRP A 75 10.06 19.13 -15.29
CA TRP A 75 8.94 19.77 -14.58
C TRP A 75 8.99 21.30 -14.60
N LYS A 76 10.21 21.87 -14.53
CA LYS A 76 10.43 23.32 -14.53
C LYS A 76 10.31 23.93 -15.93
N ASN A 77 10.72 23.18 -16.95
CA ASN A 77 10.71 23.60 -18.35
C ASN A 77 9.91 22.60 -19.20
N PRO A 78 8.56 22.63 -19.11
CA PRO A 78 7.71 21.77 -19.92
C PRO A 78 7.80 22.17 -21.40
N ALA A 79 7.94 21.18 -22.29
CA ALA A 79 7.99 21.44 -23.72
C ALA A 79 6.61 21.88 -24.28
N ILE A 80 6.63 22.52 -25.45
CA ILE A 80 5.43 22.85 -26.24
C ILE A 80 4.58 21.58 -26.43
N GLY A 81 3.28 21.70 -26.21
CA GLY A 81 2.33 20.59 -26.30
C GLY A 81 2.07 19.86 -24.97
N SER A 82 2.76 20.22 -23.89
CA SER A 82 2.42 19.79 -22.53
C SER A 82 1.03 20.33 -22.13
N ALA A 83 0.28 19.54 -21.38
CA ALA A 83 -0.97 20.02 -20.77
C ALA A 83 -0.65 20.85 -19.52
N ARG A 84 -1.65 21.61 -19.08
CA ARG A 84 -1.67 22.23 -17.77
C ARG A 84 -3.02 21.89 -17.14
N ALA A 85 -3.00 21.32 -15.95
CA ALA A 85 -4.20 21.05 -15.18
C ALA A 85 -4.59 22.32 -14.42
N ASP A 86 -5.88 22.64 -14.40
CA ASP A 86 -6.39 23.79 -13.64
C ASP A 86 -6.22 23.55 -12.13
N GLY A 87 -6.39 22.30 -11.70
CA GLY A 87 -6.15 21.85 -10.33
C GLY A 87 -5.58 20.44 -10.25
N VAL A 88 -4.84 20.18 -9.18
CA VAL A 88 -4.39 18.85 -8.76
C VAL A 88 -4.65 18.71 -7.27
N LEU A 89 -5.36 17.64 -6.91
CA LEU A 89 -5.67 17.28 -5.53
C LEU A 89 -4.84 16.07 -5.09
N THR A 90 -4.19 16.22 -3.94
CA THR A 90 -3.55 15.14 -3.20
C THR A 90 -4.11 15.09 -1.77
N ALA A 91 -5.04 14.18 -1.52
CA ALA A 91 -5.67 13.98 -0.21
C ALA A 91 -5.78 12.47 0.13
N PRO A 92 -4.64 11.77 0.29
CA PRO A 92 -4.65 10.34 0.62
C PRO A 92 -5.40 10.04 1.93
N GLU A 93 -5.42 10.96 2.88
CA GLU A 93 -6.18 10.88 4.13
C GLU A 93 -7.69 10.79 3.91
N ALA A 94 -8.20 11.33 2.80
CA ALA A 94 -9.60 11.27 2.40
C ALA A 94 -9.89 10.08 1.46
N GLY A 95 -8.92 9.17 1.26
CA GLY A 95 -9.03 8.05 0.32
C GLY A 95 -9.00 8.46 -1.16
N VAL A 96 -8.71 9.74 -1.46
CA VAL A 96 -8.65 10.24 -2.83
C VAL A 96 -7.26 9.96 -3.40
N PRO A 97 -7.14 9.19 -4.50
CA PRO A 97 -5.87 9.09 -5.21
C PRO A 97 -5.48 10.46 -5.77
N LEU A 98 -4.30 10.59 -6.36
CA LEU A 98 -3.94 11.76 -7.16
C LEU A 98 -5.07 12.07 -8.16
N LEU A 99 -5.74 13.21 -8.01
CA LEU A 99 -6.88 13.64 -8.84
C LEU A 99 -6.51 14.92 -9.58
N PHE A 100 -6.65 14.89 -10.91
CA PHE A 100 -6.52 16.09 -11.74
C PHE A 100 -7.90 16.72 -11.94
N ILE A 101 -7.94 18.05 -12.04
CA ILE A 101 -9.17 18.83 -12.15
C ILE A 101 -9.03 19.76 -13.35
N GLU A 102 -10.06 19.77 -14.18
CA GLU A 102 -10.27 20.72 -15.27
C GLU A 102 -11.61 21.40 -15.05
N VAL A 103 -11.64 22.72 -15.22
CA VAL A 103 -12.81 23.55 -15.03
C VAL A 103 -13.15 24.19 -16.37
N ASP A 104 -14.40 24.08 -16.81
CA ASP A 104 -14.85 24.75 -18.03
C ASP A 104 -16.05 25.64 -17.74
N ASN A 105 -15.94 26.91 -18.12
CA ASN A 105 -17.03 27.88 -18.03
C ASN A 105 -18.09 27.69 -19.12
N CYS A 106 -18.15 26.50 -19.74
CA CYS A 106 -18.98 26.23 -20.92
C CYS A 106 -18.68 27.18 -22.09
N THR A 107 -17.42 27.58 -22.21
CA THR A 107 -16.92 28.45 -23.27
C THR A 107 -16.07 27.69 -24.27
N GLU A 108 -15.40 26.63 -23.84
CA GLU A 108 -14.60 25.78 -24.72
C GLU A 108 -15.49 24.80 -25.52
N GLU A 109 -15.02 24.38 -26.69
CA GLU A 109 -15.70 23.32 -27.44
C GLU A 109 -15.33 21.96 -26.88
N ALA A 110 -16.31 21.05 -26.77
CA ALA A 110 -16.11 19.69 -26.32
C ALA A 110 -14.97 18.95 -27.05
N ALA A 111 -14.68 19.28 -28.32
CA ALA A 111 -13.57 18.72 -29.07
C ALA A 111 -12.20 19.17 -28.54
N LEU A 112 -12.06 20.45 -28.15
CA LEU A 112 -10.84 20.98 -27.54
C LEU A 112 -10.66 20.40 -26.13
N LEU A 113 -11.75 20.33 -25.35
CA LEU A 113 -11.75 19.67 -24.05
C LEU A 113 -11.35 18.20 -24.17
N ALA A 114 -11.89 17.46 -25.14
CA ALA A 114 -11.53 16.07 -25.40
C ALA A 114 -10.04 15.92 -25.80
N ALA A 115 -9.51 16.84 -26.62
CA ALA A 115 -8.10 16.84 -27.02
C ALA A 115 -7.13 17.05 -25.85
N LYS A 116 -7.58 17.66 -24.74
CA LYS A 116 -6.77 17.69 -23.50
C LYS A 116 -6.47 16.28 -23.01
N PHE A 117 -7.42 15.35 -23.11
CA PHE A 117 -7.22 13.97 -22.63
C PHE A 117 -6.15 13.19 -23.42
N ASP A 118 -5.91 13.52 -24.69
CA ASP A 118 -4.77 12.96 -25.43
C ASP A 118 -3.43 13.38 -24.79
N LYS A 119 -3.33 14.62 -24.31
CA LYS A 119 -2.15 15.14 -23.61
C LYS A 119 -2.00 14.50 -22.23
N TYR A 120 -3.10 14.35 -21.48
CA TYR A 120 -3.10 13.63 -20.20
C TYR A 120 -2.64 12.18 -20.37
N ALA A 121 -3.17 11.45 -21.36
CA ALA A 121 -2.76 10.08 -21.65
C ALA A 121 -1.25 9.99 -21.94
N ARG A 122 -0.72 10.88 -22.81
CA ARG A 122 0.72 10.95 -23.10
C ARG A 122 1.55 11.23 -21.85
N PHE A 123 1.10 12.16 -21.01
CA PHE A 123 1.77 12.49 -19.77
C PHE A 123 1.76 11.32 -18.77
N PHE A 124 0.64 10.63 -18.61
CA PHE A 124 0.52 9.49 -17.70
C PHE A 124 1.33 8.27 -18.13
N GLN A 125 1.55 8.12 -19.44
CA GLN A 125 2.37 7.07 -20.02
C GLN A 125 3.85 7.41 -20.05
N ARG A 126 4.22 8.69 -19.88
CA ARG A 126 5.61 9.10 -19.86
C ARG A 126 6.34 8.43 -18.71
N GLN A 127 7.47 7.80 -19.02
CA GLN A 127 8.33 7.16 -18.04
C GLN A 127 9.60 7.97 -17.79
N GLU A 128 10.15 7.80 -16.61
CA GLU A 128 11.45 8.31 -16.19
C GLU A 128 12.16 7.21 -15.38
N ARG A 129 13.48 7.10 -15.56
CA ARG A 129 14.30 6.23 -14.73
C ARG A 129 14.61 6.93 -13.43
N ASP A 130 14.46 6.21 -12.33
CA ASP A 130 14.90 6.72 -11.03
C ASP A 130 16.37 6.45 -10.75
N THR A 131 16.81 6.82 -9.55
CA THR A 131 18.19 6.67 -9.09
C THR A 131 18.68 5.23 -9.11
N ASP A 132 17.76 4.27 -8.99
CA ASP A 132 18.04 2.83 -9.01
C ASP A 132 17.92 2.23 -10.43
N GLY A 133 17.69 3.08 -11.44
CA GLY A 133 17.53 2.69 -12.84
C GLY A 133 16.17 2.08 -13.16
N ILE A 134 15.21 2.11 -12.22
CA ILE A 134 13.88 1.54 -12.39
C ILE A 134 13.01 2.52 -13.18
N GLU A 135 12.38 2.05 -14.25
CA GLU A 135 11.44 2.85 -15.03
C GLU A 135 10.12 2.98 -14.26
N LYS A 136 9.75 4.24 -13.95
CA LYS A 136 8.46 4.57 -13.35
C LYS A 136 7.76 5.69 -14.12
N PRO A 137 6.42 5.74 -14.09
CA PRO A 137 5.69 6.87 -14.66
C PRO A 137 6.19 8.19 -14.06
N LEU A 138 6.45 9.20 -14.90
CA LEU A 138 7.00 10.50 -14.50
C LEU A 138 6.17 11.12 -13.37
N TRP A 139 4.84 11.08 -13.45
CA TRP A 139 3.97 11.66 -12.43
C TRP A 139 4.18 11.03 -11.04
N ARG A 140 4.67 9.79 -10.95
CA ARG A 140 5.03 9.13 -9.68
C ARG A 140 6.34 9.64 -9.08
N THR A 141 7.12 10.46 -9.79
CA THR A 141 8.31 11.13 -9.21
C THR A 141 7.93 12.36 -8.38
N ARG A 142 6.75 12.94 -8.65
CA ARG A 142 6.23 14.11 -7.93
C ARG A 142 5.16 13.76 -6.91
N TRP A 143 4.31 12.78 -7.22
CA TRP A 143 3.18 12.42 -6.37
C TRP A 143 3.21 10.95 -6.00
N SER A 144 3.11 10.69 -4.70
CA SER A 144 2.89 9.35 -4.17
C SER A 144 1.51 8.87 -4.57
N ALA A 145 1.43 7.65 -5.09
CA ALA A 145 0.18 6.95 -5.32
C ALA A 145 0.33 5.50 -4.87
N PRO A 146 -0.75 4.86 -4.41
CA PRO A 146 -0.72 3.46 -4.04
C PRO A 146 -0.08 2.62 -5.16
N PRO A 147 0.70 1.59 -4.82
CA PRO A 147 1.19 0.65 -5.81
C PRO A 147 -0.02 0.06 -6.55
N SER A 148 0.05 0.04 -7.88
CA SER A 148 -0.94 -0.68 -8.66
C SER A 148 -0.80 -2.17 -8.31
N GLU A 149 -1.88 -2.81 -7.89
CA GLU A 149 -1.92 -4.27 -7.84
C GLU A 149 -1.57 -4.82 -9.23
N GLU A 150 -0.88 -5.98 -9.27
CA GLU A 150 -0.21 -6.57 -10.45
C GLU A 150 -0.97 -6.50 -11.78
N TYR A 151 -2.30 -6.41 -11.72
CA TYR A 151 -3.19 -6.54 -12.86
C TYR A 151 -3.75 -5.22 -13.44
N GLU A 152 -3.64 -4.07 -12.78
CA GLU A 152 -4.29 -2.85 -13.29
C GLU A 152 -3.51 -1.55 -13.02
N ARG A 153 -2.96 -0.97 -14.08
CA ARG A 153 -2.28 0.33 -14.09
C ARG A 153 -3.26 1.41 -14.50
N VAL A 154 -4.26 1.67 -13.67
CA VAL A 154 -5.21 2.76 -13.91
C VAL A 154 -4.46 4.10 -13.86
N HIS A 155 -4.68 4.94 -14.87
CA HIS A 155 -4.14 6.30 -14.85
C HIS A 155 -4.85 7.14 -13.79
N PRO A 156 -4.22 8.20 -13.26
CA PRO A 156 -4.88 9.10 -12.32
C PRO A 156 -6.23 9.60 -12.87
N PRO A 157 -7.29 9.67 -12.04
CA PRO A 157 -8.58 10.22 -12.45
C PRO A 157 -8.48 11.70 -12.83
N VAL A 158 -9.40 12.11 -13.70
CA VAL A 158 -9.59 13.52 -14.10
C VAL A 158 -11.04 13.91 -13.84
N LEU A 159 -11.25 14.94 -13.04
CA LEU A 159 -12.54 15.56 -12.76
C LEU A 159 -12.75 16.76 -13.68
N LEU A 160 -13.81 16.72 -14.49
CA LEU A 160 -14.31 17.83 -15.28
C LEU A 160 -15.42 18.56 -14.50
N VAL A 161 -15.25 19.84 -14.23
CA VAL A 161 -16.25 20.67 -13.55
C VAL A 161 -16.77 21.73 -14.51
N PHE A 162 -18.04 21.63 -14.87
CA PHE A 162 -18.69 22.60 -15.74
C PHE A 162 -19.37 23.69 -14.92
N HIS A 163 -19.08 24.95 -15.27
CA HIS A 163 -19.78 26.10 -14.74
C HIS A 163 -20.61 26.74 -15.86
N GLN A 164 -21.93 26.79 -15.67
CA GLN A 164 -22.88 27.25 -16.67
C GLN A 164 -22.92 28.79 -16.75
N THR A 165 -21.83 29.41 -17.16
CA THR A 165 -21.75 30.87 -17.42
C THR A 165 -21.54 31.22 -18.88
N GLY A 166 -20.99 30.29 -19.66
CA GLY A 166 -20.81 30.41 -21.10
C GLY A 166 -22.08 30.10 -21.90
N GLN A 167 -21.98 30.32 -23.21
CA GLN A 167 -23.07 30.16 -24.16
C GLN A 167 -23.44 28.70 -24.45
N ARG A 168 -22.56 27.74 -24.13
CA ARG A 168 -22.78 26.31 -24.39
C ARG A 168 -23.49 25.67 -23.20
N SER A 169 -24.37 24.71 -23.45
CA SER A 169 -25.00 23.94 -22.37
C SER A 169 -24.01 22.94 -21.75
N ALA A 170 -23.81 23.00 -20.44
CA ALA A 170 -23.00 22.05 -19.67
C ALA A 170 -23.44 20.60 -19.91
N LYS A 171 -24.76 20.35 -19.97
CA LYS A 171 -25.31 19.02 -20.28
C LYS A 171 -24.83 18.50 -21.64
N ASN A 172 -24.92 19.33 -22.67
CA ASN A 172 -24.51 18.96 -24.03
C ASN A 172 -22.98 18.83 -24.15
N GLN A 173 -22.22 19.74 -23.51
CA GLN A 173 -20.76 19.65 -23.45
C GLN A 173 -20.31 18.36 -22.75
N THR A 174 -20.92 18.04 -21.61
CA THR A 174 -20.61 16.83 -20.85
C THR A 174 -20.89 15.57 -21.67
N ALA A 175 -22.06 15.48 -22.30
CA ALA A 175 -22.41 14.32 -23.15
C ALA A 175 -21.43 14.17 -24.32
N ARG A 176 -21.12 15.26 -25.02
CA ARG A 176 -20.21 15.24 -26.17
C ARG A 176 -18.76 14.94 -25.77
N ALA A 177 -18.29 15.46 -24.64
CA ALA A 177 -17.00 15.10 -24.06
C ALA A 177 -16.96 13.61 -23.70
N ALA A 178 -18.05 13.06 -23.15
CA ALA A 178 -18.13 11.63 -22.84
C ALA A 178 -17.98 10.74 -24.08
N ASP A 179 -18.58 11.14 -25.21
CA ASP A 179 -18.48 10.42 -26.48
C ASP A 179 -17.07 10.54 -27.08
N LEU A 180 -16.54 11.75 -27.17
CA LEU A 180 -15.23 12.03 -27.79
C LEU A 180 -14.05 11.45 -27.01
N THR A 181 -14.19 11.23 -25.71
CA THR A 181 -13.14 10.66 -24.85
C THR A 181 -13.26 9.14 -24.66
N ARG A 182 -14.16 8.48 -25.39
CA ARG A 182 -14.44 7.04 -25.23
C ARG A 182 -13.18 6.17 -25.27
N HIS A 183 -12.25 6.42 -26.19
CA HIS A 183 -11.02 5.63 -26.34
C HIS A 183 -10.06 5.73 -25.14
N HIS A 184 -10.13 6.82 -24.37
CA HIS A 184 -9.30 7.00 -23.16
C HIS A 184 -9.86 6.30 -21.93
N ARG A 185 -11.18 6.04 -21.89
CA ARG A 185 -11.91 5.64 -20.68
C ARG A 185 -12.66 4.32 -20.77
N GLN A 186 -12.71 3.71 -21.96
CA GLN A 186 -13.45 2.46 -22.17
C GLN A 186 -12.73 1.27 -21.54
N GLY A 187 -13.24 0.82 -20.38
CA GLY A 187 -12.77 -0.41 -19.76
C GLY A 187 -13.15 -1.68 -20.53
N ARG A 188 -12.42 -2.76 -20.27
CA ARG A 188 -12.67 -4.11 -20.82
C ARG A 188 -13.42 -4.95 -19.81
N TRP A 189 -14.44 -5.68 -20.24
CA TRP A 189 -15.20 -6.57 -19.35
C TRP A 189 -14.34 -7.75 -18.87
N HIS A 190 -14.16 -7.87 -17.56
CA HIS A 190 -13.46 -8.95 -16.89
C HIS A 190 -14.48 -10.01 -16.43
N ARG A 191 -14.67 -11.04 -17.25
CA ARG A 191 -15.73 -12.06 -17.07
C ARG A 191 -15.68 -12.78 -15.73
N GLU A 192 -14.52 -13.26 -15.32
CA GLU A 192 -14.34 -14.04 -14.08
C GLU A 192 -14.70 -13.22 -12.83
N GLY A 193 -14.42 -11.92 -12.87
CA GLY A 193 -14.64 -11.02 -11.72
C GLY A 193 -15.94 -10.24 -11.76
N GLY A 194 -16.65 -10.21 -12.88
CA GLY A 194 -17.90 -9.46 -13.02
C GLY A 194 -17.73 -7.94 -12.95
N TYR A 195 -16.60 -7.40 -13.44
CA TYR A 195 -16.31 -5.96 -13.42
C TYR A 195 -15.66 -5.50 -14.74
N HIS A 196 -15.63 -4.19 -15.00
CA HIS A 196 -14.82 -3.62 -16.08
C HIS A 196 -13.43 -3.27 -15.55
N SER A 197 -12.38 -3.81 -16.18
CA SER A 197 -11.00 -3.39 -15.94
C SER A 197 -10.69 -2.15 -16.76
N TYR A 198 -10.09 -1.15 -16.11
CA TYR A 198 -9.69 0.13 -16.66
C TYR A 198 -8.16 0.24 -16.74
N ASP A 199 -7.47 -0.89 -16.96
CA ASP A 199 -6.01 -0.90 -17.16
C ASP A 199 -5.60 0.10 -18.24
N ARG A 200 -4.68 1.01 -17.90
CA ARG A 200 -4.21 2.12 -18.74
C ARG A 200 -5.29 3.08 -19.25
N CYS A 201 -6.49 3.04 -18.67
CA CYS A 201 -7.55 3.99 -18.96
C CYS A 201 -7.52 5.14 -17.94
N ILE A 202 -8.07 6.29 -18.36
CA ILE A 202 -8.29 7.45 -17.50
C ILE A 202 -9.73 7.38 -16.95
N PRO A 203 -9.95 7.31 -15.62
CA PRO A 203 -11.26 7.54 -15.05
C PRO A 203 -11.64 9.02 -15.25
N ILE A 204 -12.55 9.28 -16.18
CA ILE A 204 -13.07 10.62 -16.45
C ILE A 204 -14.41 10.77 -15.74
N VAL A 205 -14.47 11.75 -14.85
CA VAL A 205 -15.64 12.05 -14.01
C VAL A 205 -16.07 13.47 -14.30
N ALA A 206 -17.37 13.72 -14.44
CA ALA A 206 -17.91 15.05 -14.69
C ALA A 206 -18.95 15.46 -13.64
N THR A 207 -18.98 16.75 -13.32
CA THR A 207 -20.00 17.39 -12.50
C THR A 207 -20.25 18.82 -12.98
N THR A 208 -21.23 19.49 -12.38
CA THR A 208 -21.37 20.94 -12.49
C THR A 208 -21.00 21.60 -11.17
N LEU A 209 -20.57 22.85 -11.20
CA LEU A 209 -20.29 23.60 -9.97
C LEU A 209 -21.54 23.71 -9.07
N GLU A 210 -22.72 23.80 -9.68
CA GLU A 210 -24.01 23.83 -8.98
C GLU A 210 -24.28 22.53 -8.21
N LEU A 211 -24.20 21.37 -8.87
CA LEU A 211 -24.38 20.06 -8.23
C LEU A 211 -23.32 19.81 -7.15
N LEU A 212 -22.10 20.29 -7.38
CA LEU A 212 -21.02 20.16 -6.42
C LEU A 212 -21.27 21.01 -5.17
N ARG A 213 -21.80 22.23 -5.30
CA ARG A 213 -22.17 23.06 -4.14
C ARG A 213 -23.35 22.48 -3.37
N GLU A 214 -24.34 21.96 -4.09
CA GLU A 214 -25.55 21.37 -3.50
C GLU A 214 -25.23 20.09 -2.71
N HIS A 215 -24.61 19.10 -3.36
CA HIS A 215 -24.44 17.77 -2.80
C HIS A 215 -23.07 17.55 -2.16
N GLY A 216 -22.06 18.33 -2.54
CA GLY A 216 -20.68 18.13 -2.11
C GLY A 216 -20.03 16.85 -2.69
N PRO A 217 -18.78 16.56 -2.27
CA PRO A 217 -18.04 15.41 -2.78
C PRO A 217 -18.60 14.04 -2.37
N ALA A 218 -19.27 13.96 -1.21
CA ALA A 218 -19.86 12.73 -0.69
C ALA A 218 -21.28 12.44 -1.23
N GLY A 219 -21.90 13.43 -1.89
CA GLY A 219 -23.25 13.29 -2.45
C GLY A 219 -23.27 12.87 -3.92
N PRO A 220 -24.46 12.61 -4.49
CA PRO A 220 -24.63 12.09 -5.85
C PRO A 220 -24.44 13.17 -6.94
N ALA A 221 -23.31 13.89 -6.93
CA ALA A 221 -23.01 14.94 -7.90
C ALA A 221 -22.27 14.43 -9.14
N PHE A 222 -21.54 13.31 -9.05
CA PHE A 222 -20.51 12.97 -10.02
C PHE A 222 -20.96 11.89 -11.01
N TRP A 223 -20.81 12.18 -12.29
CA TRP A 223 -21.07 11.22 -13.36
C TRP A 223 -19.75 10.71 -13.94
N ARG A 224 -19.42 9.44 -13.69
CA ARG A 224 -18.32 8.79 -14.40
C ARG A 224 -18.75 8.42 -15.80
N PHE A 225 -17.99 8.85 -16.80
CA PHE A 225 -18.24 8.49 -18.18
C PHE A 225 -18.22 6.97 -18.38
N GLY A 226 -19.27 6.44 -19.00
CA GLY A 226 -19.50 5.00 -19.16
C GLY A 226 -20.29 4.33 -18.03
N ARG A 227 -20.76 5.09 -17.04
CA ARG A 227 -21.80 4.68 -16.08
C ARG A 227 -23.08 5.47 -16.36
N ASP A 228 -24.22 5.00 -15.85
CA ASP A 228 -25.56 5.52 -16.17
C ASP A 228 -26.19 6.38 -15.05
N HIS A 229 -25.53 6.49 -13.89
CA HIS A 229 -26.02 7.25 -12.74
C HIS A 229 -24.93 8.10 -12.10
N ARG A 230 -25.36 9.13 -11.37
CA ARG A 230 -24.48 9.95 -10.53
C ARG A 230 -24.16 9.24 -9.21
N GLN A 231 -22.96 9.50 -8.70
CA GLN A 231 -22.36 8.83 -7.56
C GLN A 231 -21.59 9.84 -6.70
N PRO A 232 -21.25 9.50 -5.44
CA PRO A 232 -20.20 10.16 -4.68
C PRO A 232 -18.86 10.14 -5.43
N LEU A 233 -17.98 11.11 -5.16
CA LEU A 233 -16.71 11.26 -5.88
C LEU A 233 -15.83 10.01 -5.78
N LEU A 234 -15.70 9.43 -4.57
CA LEU A 234 -14.88 8.25 -4.34
C LEU A 234 -15.36 7.03 -5.13
N ASP A 235 -16.68 6.81 -5.19
CA ASP A 235 -17.28 5.74 -5.99
C ASP A 235 -17.10 5.98 -7.48
N ALA A 236 -17.24 7.25 -7.92
CA ALA A 236 -17.06 7.64 -9.31
C ALA A 236 -15.61 7.36 -9.76
N ILE A 237 -14.59 7.79 -9.01
CA ILE A 237 -13.18 7.57 -9.40
C ILE A 237 -12.73 6.12 -9.17
N GLY A 238 -13.29 5.41 -8.18
CA GLY A 238 -12.95 4.03 -7.82
C GLY A 238 -13.55 2.95 -8.71
N ASN A 239 -13.31 1.68 -8.37
CA ASN A 239 -13.92 0.53 -9.05
C ASN A 239 -14.51 -0.46 -8.04
N PRO A 240 -15.64 -0.13 -7.38
CA PRO A 240 -16.16 -0.90 -6.24
C PRO A 240 -16.40 -2.38 -6.56
N ARG A 241 -16.81 -2.71 -7.80
CA ARG A 241 -17.02 -4.11 -8.23
C ARG A 241 -15.70 -4.91 -8.28
N ARG A 242 -14.63 -4.28 -8.77
CA ARG A 242 -13.27 -4.85 -8.75
C ARG A 242 -12.78 -5.01 -7.32
N ASP A 243 -12.94 -3.99 -6.49
CA ASP A 243 -12.45 -4.02 -5.12
C ASP A 243 -13.17 -5.12 -4.32
N ALA A 244 -14.47 -5.29 -4.52
CA ALA A 244 -15.24 -6.41 -3.97
C ALA A 244 -14.74 -7.77 -4.48
N TYR A 245 -14.38 -7.90 -5.76
CA TYR A 245 -13.80 -9.12 -6.32
C TYR A 245 -12.44 -9.46 -5.70
N LEU A 246 -11.54 -8.49 -5.61
CA LEU A 246 -10.22 -8.67 -5.01
C LEU A 246 -10.32 -9.00 -3.52
N ALA A 247 -11.23 -8.36 -2.78
CA ALA A 247 -11.50 -8.69 -1.38
C ALA A 247 -11.93 -10.14 -1.21
N ARG A 248 -12.84 -10.65 -2.05
CA ARG A 248 -13.26 -12.06 -2.05
C ARG A 248 -12.10 -13.00 -2.36
N ARG A 249 -11.28 -12.70 -3.39
CA ARG A 249 -10.10 -13.52 -3.72
C ARG A 249 -9.11 -13.61 -2.56
N ARG A 250 -8.82 -12.49 -1.89
CA ARG A 250 -7.94 -12.46 -0.72
C ARG A 250 -8.51 -13.28 0.44
N GLN A 251 -9.83 -13.25 0.63
CA GLN A 251 -10.48 -14.06 1.65
C GLN A 251 -10.34 -15.56 1.38
N VAL A 252 -10.56 -15.99 0.13
CA VAL A 252 -10.36 -17.39 -0.29
C VAL A 252 -8.90 -17.81 -0.08
N ALA A 253 -7.94 -17.02 -0.55
CA ALA A 253 -6.51 -17.31 -0.39
C ALA A 253 -6.11 -17.44 1.09
N ARG A 254 -6.63 -16.57 1.97
CA ARG A 254 -6.40 -16.68 3.42
C ARG A 254 -7.01 -17.95 4.01
N GLN A 255 -8.18 -18.37 3.55
CA GLN A 255 -8.82 -19.61 4.00
C GLN A 255 -8.03 -20.84 3.53
N GLU A 256 -7.57 -20.85 2.28
CA GLU A 256 -6.72 -21.93 1.75
C GLU A 256 -5.39 -22.03 2.49
N GLN A 257 -4.74 -20.89 2.77
CA GLN A 257 -3.51 -20.85 3.57
C GLN A 257 -3.74 -21.40 4.97
N ARG A 258 -4.84 -21.05 5.63
CA ARG A 258 -5.22 -21.61 6.94
C ARG A 258 -5.42 -23.12 6.87
N ARG A 259 -6.20 -23.62 5.91
CA ARG A 259 -6.43 -25.06 5.72
C ARG A 259 -5.13 -25.81 5.43
N ARG A 260 -4.21 -25.21 4.67
CA ARG A 260 -2.89 -25.78 4.39
C ARG A 260 -2.05 -25.83 5.66
N ALA A 261 -1.98 -24.74 6.42
CA ALA A 261 -1.25 -24.70 7.69
C ALA A 261 -1.81 -25.70 8.70
N GLU A 262 -3.14 -25.85 8.80
CA GLU A 262 -3.78 -26.86 9.65
C GLU A 262 -3.42 -28.28 9.22
N ARG A 263 -3.42 -28.57 7.91
CA ARG A 263 -3.00 -29.88 7.38
C ARG A 263 -1.53 -30.15 7.65
N GLU A 264 -0.67 -29.17 7.44
CA GLU A 264 0.77 -29.29 7.71
C GLU A 264 1.03 -29.47 9.21
N ALA A 265 0.31 -28.74 10.08
CA ALA A 265 0.40 -28.91 11.53
C ALA A 265 -0.10 -30.28 11.99
N ALA A 266 -1.21 -30.79 11.43
CA ALA A 266 -1.73 -32.12 11.74
C ALA A 266 -0.79 -33.23 11.23
N GLN A 267 -0.25 -33.08 10.02
CA GLN A 267 0.74 -34.01 9.47
C GLN A 267 2.04 -33.99 10.26
N ARG A 268 2.49 -32.80 10.68
CA ARG A 268 3.60 -32.64 11.61
C ARG A 268 3.27 -33.44 12.86
N GLU A 269 2.22 -33.09 13.59
CA GLU A 269 1.79 -33.76 14.84
C GLU A 269 1.67 -35.28 14.73
N ALA A 270 1.18 -35.82 13.61
CA ALA A 270 1.10 -37.26 13.37
C ALA A 270 2.49 -37.93 13.29
N ARG A 271 3.52 -37.18 12.89
CA ARG A 271 4.94 -37.61 12.87
C ARG A 271 5.68 -37.29 14.17
N ARG A 272 4.99 -36.81 15.22
CA ARG A 272 5.64 -36.46 16.50
C ARG A 272 6.41 -37.66 17.05
N PRO A 273 7.75 -37.56 17.19
CA PRO A 273 8.54 -38.65 17.74
C PRO A 273 8.11 -38.99 19.16
N VAL A 274 8.25 -40.26 19.50
CA VAL A 274 8.07 -40.76 20.87
C VAL A 274 9.41 -41.17 21.45
N CYS A 275 9.56 -40.97 22.75
CA CYS A 275 10.75 -41.42 23.47
C CYS A 275 10.85 -42.94 23.45
N LYS A 276 12.02 -43.47 23.05
CA LYS A 276 12.28 -44.91 23.03
C LYS A 276 12.21 -45.55 24.43
N ASP A 277 12.58 -44.80 25.47
CA ASP A 277 12.68 -45.35 26.83
C ASP A 277 11.35 -45.30 27.59
N CYS A 278 10.61 -44.19 27.50
CA CYS A 278 9.40 -43.98 28.29
C CYS A 278 8.10 -43.89 27.46
N GLY A 279 8.18 -43.97 26.13
CA GLY A 279 7.02 -43.94 25.21
C GLY A 279 6.31 -42.59 25.10
N ARG A 280 6.70 -41.57 25.86
CA ARG A 280 6.07 -40.25 25.82
C ARG A 280 6.40 -39.52 24.52
N LYS A 281 5.38 -38.90 23.90
CA LYS A 281 5.57 -37.97 22.77
C LYS A 281 6.50 -36.83 23.17
N PHE A 282 7.37 -36.41 22.26
CA PHE A 282 8.26 -35.27 22.49
C PHE A 282 7.49 -33.97 22.68
N THR A 283 8.00 -33.06 23.50
CA THR A 283 7.50 -31.68 23.55
C THR A 283 7.86 -30.95 22.25
N ASP A 284 7.21 -29.81 21.98
CA ASP A 284 7.55 -29.02 20.79
C ASP A 284 9.01 -28.57 20.77
N ASP A 285 9.56 -28.19 21.92
CA ASP A 285 10.95 -27.75 22.03
C ASP A 285 11.92 -28.90 21.80
N ARG A 286 11.66 -30.07 22.39
CA ARG A 286 12.48 -31.27 22.15
C ARG A 286 12.45 -31.69 20.69
N TRP A 287 11.27 -31.68 20.09
CA TRP A 287 11.10 -32.04 18.69
C TRP A 287 11.82 -31.06 17.76
N LYS A 288 11.72 -29.75 18.00
CA LYS A 288 12.49 -28.74 17.27
C LYS A 288 14.00 -28.95 17.41
N ALA A 289 14.49 -29.26 18.61
CA ALA A 289 15.91 -29.52 18.86
C ALA A 289 16.43 -30.74 18.06
N VAL A 290 15.61 -31.77 17.90
CA VAL A 290 15.96 -32.98 17.13
C VAL A 290 15.80 -32.78 15.61
N GLU A 291 14.83 -31.97 15.15
CA GLU A 291 14.66 -31.63 13.72
C GLU A 291 15.74 -30.68 13.20
N SER A 292 16.25 -29.78 14.06
CA SER A 292 17.27 -28.79 13.69
C SER A 292 18.64 -29.45 13.51
N SER A 293 18.90 -29.95 12.31
CA SER A 293 20.20 -30.50 11.90
C SER A 293 20.75 -29.73 10.70
N GLY A 294 21.01 -28.43 10.91
CA GLY A 294 21.78 -27.63 9.97
C GLY A 294 23.27 -27.97 10.04
N TRP A 295 24.02 -27.76 8.95
CA TRP A 295 25.46 -28.02 8.84
C TRP A 295 26.34 -27.32 9.90
N SER A 296 25.79 -26.35 10.62
CA SER A 296 26.50 -25.51 11.61
C SER A 296 26.05 -25.71 13.06
N GLN A 297 25.08 -26.58 13.34
CA GLN A 297 24.63 -26.86 14.71
C GLN A 297 25.15 -28.22 15.20
N PRO A 298 25.62 -28.31 16.46
CA PRO A 298 25.98 -29.60 17.06
C PRO A 298 24.82 -30.58 16.95
N ARG A 299 25.09 -31.79 16.45
CA ARG A 299 24.07 -32.84 16.40
C ARG A 299 23.58 -33.14 17.82
N GLU A 300 22.27 -33.20 17.97
CA GLU A 300 21.64 -33.49 19.24
C GLU A 300 22.09 -34.86 19.77
N SER A 301 22.66 -34.89 20.97
CA SER A 301 23.02 -36.13 21.65
C SER A 301 21.73 -36.83 22.09
N HIS A 302 21.57 -38.10 21.68
CA HIS A 302 20.38 -38.92 21.95
C HIS A 302 19.07 -38.39 21.31
N PRO A 303 18.99 -38.33 19.96
CA PRO A 303 17.83 -37.79 19.24
C PRO A 303 16.53 -38.60 19.44
N HIS A 304 16.61 -39.80 20.00
CA HIS A 304 15.50 -40.72 20.23
C HIS A 304 14.95 -40.67 21.67
N LEU A 305 15.50 -39.83 22.54
CA LEU A 305 15.09 -39.69 23.94
C LEU A 305 14.35 -38.35 24.18
N CYS A 306 13.34 -38.36 25.06
CA CYS A 306 12.78 -37.13 25.61
C CYS A 306 13.80 -36.45 26.53
N GLU A 307 13.56 -35.18 26.88
CA GLU A 307 14.50 -34.38 27.67
C GLU A 307 14.88 -35.07 29.00
N ASP A 308 13.90 -35.55 29.76
CA ASP A 308 14.16 -36.20 31.05
C ASP A 308 14.96 -37.51 30.92
N CYS A 309 14.71 -38.29 29.86
CA CYS A 309 15.46 -39.52 29.58
C CYS A 309 16.86 -39.20 29.09
N ARG A 310 17.02 -38.16 28.26
CA ARG A 310 18.33 -37.66 27.82
C ARG A 310 19.16 -37.18 29.00
N SER A 311 18.62 -36.36 29.88
CA SER A 311 19.35 -35.85 31.05
C SER A 311 19.85 -36.99 31.92
N ARG A 312 19.04 -38.04 32.11
CA ARG A 312 19.44 -39.26 32.82
C ARG A 312 20.53 -40.03 32.08
N ALA A 313 20.41 -40.20 30.77
CA ALA A 313 21.42 -40.89 29.95
C ALA A 313 22.77 -40.16 29.98
N VAL A 314 22.77 -38.83 29.87
CA VAL A 314 23.97 -37.99 29.95
C VAL A 314 24.59 -38.08 31.35
N ALA A 315 23.79 -38.03 32.41
CA ALA A 315 24.29 -38.17 33.79
C ALA A 315 24.89 -39.57 34.04
N ALA A 316 24.26 -40.64 33.52
CA ALA A 316 24.77 -42.00 33.63
C ALA A 316 26.10 -42.17 32.88
N GLN A 317 26.24 -41.59 31.69
CA GLN A 317 27.49 -41.60 30.94
C GLN A 317 28.60 -40.85 31.68
N ALA A 318 28.30 -39.67 32.21
CA ALA A 318 29.26 -38.88 32.97
C ALA A 318 29.74 -39.61 34.24
N GLN A 319 28.83 -40.33 34.93
CA GLN A 319 29.19 -41.15 36.07
C GLN A 319 30.09 -42.33 35.67
N ALA A 320 29.76 -43.05 34.59
CA ALA A 320 30.57 -44.15 34.10
C ALA A 320 31.99 -43.70 33.71
N GLU A 321 32.13 -42.55 33.05
CA GLU A 321 33.43 -41.96 32.72
C GLU A 321 34.21 -41.56 33.98
N ALA A 322 33.54 -41.08 35.04
CA ALA A 322 34.17 -40.76 36.31
C ALA A 322 34.66 -42.02 37.03
N ASP A 323 33.83 -43.07 37.07
CA ASP A 323 34.17 -44.36 37.67
C ASP A 323 35.36 -45.01 36.94
N GLU A 324 35.39 -44.92 35.60
CA GLU A 324 36.50 -45.43 34.78
C GLU A 324 37.80 -44.65 35.05
N ARG A 325 37.74 -43.32 35.16
CA ARG A 325 38.90 -42.49 35.54
C ARG A 325 39.40 -42.83 36.94
N GLU A 326 38.50 -43.03 37.90
CA GLU A 326 38.87 -43.43 39.26
C GLU A 326 39.52 -44.82 39.25
N HIS A 327 39.01 -45.77 38.45
CA HIS A 327 39.61 -47.08 38.26
C HIS A 327 41.02 -46.98 37.65
N GLN A 328 41.19 -46.20 36.58
CA GLN A 328 42.49 -45.97 35.94
C GLN A 328 43.48 -45.29 36.91
N GLU A 329 43.02 -44.36 37.75
CA GLU A 329 43.86 -43.73 38.77
C GLU A 329 44.24 -44.71 39.88
N LYS A 330 43.33 -45.58 40.33
CA LYS A 330 43.63 -46.66 41.28
C LYS A 330 44.64 -47.65 40.70
N GLU A 331 44.49 -48.04 39.44
CA GLU A 331 45.45 -48.88 38.72
C GLU A 331 46.82 -48.21 38.60
N ARG A 332 46.87 -46.92 38.21
CA ARG A 332 48.13 -46.15 38.15
C ARG A 332 48.79 -46.04 39.52
N ARG A 333 48.03 -45.78 40.59
CA ARG A 333 48.55 -45.75 41.97
C ARG A 333 49.06 -47.13 42.43
N ARG A 334 48.45 -48.23 41.99
CA ARG A 334 48.96 -49.59 42.24
C ARG A 334 50.29 -49.81 41.51
N GLN A 335 50.38 -49.41 40.24
CA GLN A 335 51.63 -49.52 39.45
C GLN A 335 52.76 -48.64 40.02
N GLU A 336 52.47 -47.41 40.42
CA GLU A 336 53.43 -46.50 41.08
C GLU A 336 53.85 -47.00 42.48
N ALA A 337 52.99 -47.75 43.19
CA ALA A 337 53.34 -48.38 44.47
C ALA A 337 54.16 -49.68 44.31
N GLU A 338 54.09 -50.34 43.16
CA GLU A 338 54.92 -51.51 42.81
C GLU A 338 56.31 -51.12 42.23
N GLU A 339 56.45 -49.91 41.67
CA GLU A 339 57.74 -49.37 41.18
C GLU A 339 58.86 -49.24 42.24
N PRO A 340 58.63 -48.83 43.50
CA PRO A 340 59.68 -48.83 44.52
C PRO A 340 60.10 -50.23 44.98
N ASP A 341 59.30 -51.27 44.73
CA ASP A 341 59.65 -52.66 45.06
C ASP A 341 60.46 -53.34 43.94
N ALA A 342 60.28 -52.91 42.68
CA ALA A 342 61.16 -53.26 41.57
C ALA A 342 62.52 -52.54 41.66
N ALA A 343 62.55 -51.27 42.07
CA ALA A 343 63.80 -50.53 42.29
C ALA A 343 64.60 -51.04 43.51
N ARG A 344 63.92 -51.51 44.58
CA ARG A 344 64.58 -52.19 45.71
C ARG A 344 65.16 -53.57 45.36
N LYS A 345 64.54 -54.31 44.42
CA LYS A 345 65.06 -55.61 43.95
C LYS A 345 66.22 -55.49 42.95
N ALA A 346 66.36 -54.35 42.26
CA ALA A 346 67.49 -54.11 41.35
C ALA A 346 68.80 -53.67 42.06
N GLY A 347 68.74 -53.14 43.28
CA GLY A 347 69.92 -52.72 44.05
C GLY A 347 70.68 -53.83 44.78
N GLY A 348 70.17 -55.07 44.79
CA GLY A 348 70.69 -56.16 45.64
C GLY A 348 71.68 -57.14 44.99
N TRP A 349 72.11 -56.93 43.74
CA TRP A 349 72.81 -57.97 42.95
C TRP A 349 74.25 -57.64 42.52
N LEU A 350 74.94 -56.70 43.19
CA LEU A 350 76.34 -56.34 42.87
C LEU A 350 77.30 -56.37 44.07
N SER A 351 77.13 -57.28 45.04
CA SER A 351 78.15 -57.54 46.07
C SER A 351 78.56 -59.02 46.12
N ARG A 352 79.05 -59.55 45.01
CA ARG A 352 79.94 -60.73 44.96
C ARG A 352 80.83 -60.60 43.74
N PHE A 353 82.03 -60.04 43.91
CA PHE A 353 83.30 -60.33 43.22
C PHE A 353 84.30 -59.20 43.47
N ARG A 354 85.16 -59.32 44.48
CA ARG A 354 86.62 -59.51 44.32
C ARG A 354 87.35 -59.41 45.66
N THR A 355 88.32 -60.31 45.73
CA THR A 355 89.37 -60.56 46.70
C THR A 355 90.23 -59.34 47.03
#